data_AF-A0A0Q8E788-F1
#
_entry.id   AF-A0A0Q8E788-F1
#
_cell.length_a   1.000
_cell.length_b   1.000
_cell.length_c   1.000
_cell.angle_alpha   90.00
_cell.angle_beta   90.00
_cell.angle_gamma   90.00
#
_symmetry.space_group_name_H-M   'P 1'
#
loop_
_entity.id
_entity.type
_entity.pdbx_description
1 polymer ?
#
loop_
_entity_poly.entity_id
_entity_poly.type
_entity_poly.pdbx_seq_one_letter_code
_entity_poly.pdbx_strand_id
1 'polypeptide(L)'
;MTTLPLRRAHSRHRWLALLLALIAGTLASLSTAAAPPSEADTASRLVGVFRLSAGSCKGGKIAGTYLRMILPSGTVNGPYMSNGDSPCSDQSYTPLGPGVDGGLSTVAHQAAPQPAFDSAGNARANRITAPAQYYGTAFTTATAAKEPQTGRSVPVPTVTLRGDKLTADLRAFTVSWNKQYFNQGAPKPDGSTPGNTKVATGTYDRATGRFTLEWASQVQGGPFDRFTGKWHLEGVFVPAVANGAGSPGSTQQGSASAGSGSAANPGQAQPGAAVPGAAVPGTAVPGTAVPGQAPVAGAPVAGAPAAGAPVAGAPVAGAPVPVAGATAGQTITQRHTEWRVSGPLTAFAIGLAVVALGLVVGTRVLERRGARKAAAS
;
A
#
# COMPACT_ATOMS: atom_id res chain seq x y z
N MET A 1 9.75 -91.48 -22.48
CA MET A 1 11.06 -92.14 -22.61
C MET A 1 11.78 -91.49 -23.77
N THR A 2 12.96 -90.90 -23.49
CA THR A 2 14.15 -90.77 -24.35
C THR A 2 13.92 -90.83 -25.86
N THR A 3 14.22 -89.80 -26.66
CA THR A 3 15.59 -89.37 -26.96
C THR A 3 15.63 -87.98 -27.64
N LEU A 4 16.57 -87.11 -27.21
CA LEU A 4 17.23 -86.12 -28.07
C LEU A 4 18.17 -86.88 -29.03
N PRO A 5 18.48 -86.39 -30.26
CA PRO A 5 19.73 -85.63 -30.37
C PRO A 5 19.95 -84.64 -31.56
N LEU A 6 20.85 -83.68 -31.27
CA LEU A 6 22.04 -83.25 -32.04
C LEU A 6 21.96 -82.41 -33.33
N ARG A 7 22.55 -81.21 -33.18
CA ARG A 7 23.65 -80.59 -33.95
C ARG A 7 23.43 -79.98 -35.35
N ARG A 8 23.62 -78.65 -35.36
CA ARG A 8 24.59 -77.84 -36.14
C ARG A 8 24.87 -78.22 -37.60
N ALA A 9 24.59 -77.28 -38.51
CA ALA A 9 25.52 -76.71 -39.51
C ALA A 9 24.88 -75.50 -40.21
N HIS A 10 25.52 -74.32 -40.18
CA HIS A 10 26.03 -73.57 -41.36
C HIS A 10 24.94 -73.07 -42.33
N SER A 11 24.66 -71.76 -42.37
CA SER A 11 25.38 -70.73 -43.16
C SER A 11 24.63 -70.42 -44.47
N ARG A 12 24.46 -69.11 -44.70
CA ARG A 12 24.22 -68.42 -45.98
C ARG A 12 22.80 -68.37 -46.57
N HIS A 13 22.38 -67.11 -46.69
CA HIS A 13 21.56 -66.53 -47.76
C HIS A 13 20.23 -67.17 -48.08
N ARG A 14 19.21 -66.61 -47.46
CA ARG A 14 17.83 -66.87 -47.82
C ARG A 14 16.99 -65.59 -47.62
N TRP A 15 16.81 -64.90 -48.75
CA TRP A 15 15.64 -64.06 -49.12
C TRP A 15 15.52 -62.73 -48.35
N LEU A 16 15.81 -61.55 -48.89
CA LEU A 16 15.56 -61.05 -50.25
C LEU A 16 14.11 -61.30 -50.68
N ALA A 17 13.20 -60.74 -49.90
CA ALA A 17 11.87 -60.35 -50.33
C ALA A 17 11.42 -59.20 -49.43
N LEU A 18 10.89 -58.14 -50.05
CA LEU A 18 10.40 -56.88 -49.48
C LEU A 18 11.43 -55.75 -49.32
N LEU A 19 12.09 -55.45 -50.43
CA LEU A 19 12.30 -54.06 -50.84
C LEU A 19 11.65 -53.87 -52.21
N LEU A 20 10.98 -52.73 -52.39
CA LEU A 20 10.35 -52.15 -53.59
C LEU A 20 8.86 -52.44 -53.82
N ALA A 21 8.01 -51.67 -53.13
CA ALA A 21 6.90 -50.92 -53.77
C ALA A 21 6.20 -50.02 -52.75
N LEU A 22 6.71 -48.81 -52.52
CA LEU A 22 5.95 -47.56 -52.67
C LEU A 22 6.85 -46.37 -52.32
N ILE A 23 7.40 -45.77 -53.36
CA ILE A 23 7.82 -44.38 -53.37
C ILE A 23 6.54 -43.59 -53.59
N ALA A 24 5.95 -43.00 -52.53
CA ALA A 24 4.97 -41.93 -52.64
C ALA A 24 4.81 -41.22 -51.30
N GLY A 25 5.24 -39.96 -51.24
CA GLY A 25 4.69 -38.94 -50.35
C GLY A 25 5.03 -39.07 -48.86
N THR A 26 6.07 -38.37 -48.42
CA THR A 26 5.96 -37.10 -47.66
C THR A 26 7.33 -36.75 -47.12
N LEU A 27 7.98 -35.76 -47.74
CA LEU A 27 8.92 -34.91 -47.03
C LEU A 27 8.09 -34.12 -46.01
N ALA A 28 7.84 -34.71 -44.85
CA ALA A 28 7.42 -33.96 -43.68
C ALA A 28 8.66 -33.15 -43.26
N SER A 29 8.76 -31.93 -43.78
CA SER A 29 9.57 -30.90 -43.17
C SER A 29 9.21 -30.87 -41.69
N LEU A 30 10.13 -31.29 -40.82
CA LEU A 30 10.07 -30.97 -39.40
C LEU A 30 10.25 -29.46 -39.30
N SER A 31 9.18 -28.72 -39.58
CA SER A 31 8.98 -27.42 -39.00
C SER A 31 8.82 -27.70 -37.51
N THR A 32 9.92 -27.61 -36.77
CA THR A 32 9.86 -27.21 -35.38
C THR A 32 9.16 -25.86 -35.38
N ALA A 33 7.83 -25.89 -35.29
CA ALA A 33 7.07 -24.74 -34.85
C ALA A 33 7.64 -24.44 -33.47
N ALA A 34 8.59 -23.49 -33.43
CA ALA A 34 8.99 -22.87 -32.19
C ALA A 34 7.67 -22.41 -31.57
N ALA A 35 7.29 -23.05 -30.46
CA ALA A 35 6.23 -22.53 -29.64
C ALA A 35 6.51 -21.03 -29.46
N PRO A 36 5.50 -20.15 -29.63
CA PRO A 36 5.73 -18.74 -29.34
C PRO A 36 6.40 -18.67 -27.97
N PRO A 37 7.42 -17.82 -27.80
CA PRO A 37 8.07 -17.68 -26.51
C PRO A 37 6.95 -17.49 -25.49
N SER A 38 6.84 -18.42 -24.53
CA SER A 38 6.00 -18.23 -23.35
C SER A 38 6.35 -16.83 -22.87
N GLU A 39 5.37 -15.90 -22.87
CA GLU A 39 5.60 -14.55 -22.35
C GLU A 39 6.29 -14.72 -21.01
N ALA A 40 7.58 -14.43 -20.97
CA ALA A 40 8.31 -14.45 -19.73
C ALA A 40 7.60 -13.40 -18.88
N ASP A 41 7.02 -13.86 -17.77
CA ASP A 41 6.10 -13.08 -16.96
C ASP A 41 6.85 -11.93 -16.27
N THR A 42 7.08 -10.88 -17.06
CA THR A 42 8.04 -9.82 -16.77
C THR A 42 7.40 -8.92 -15.74
N ALA A 43 7.99 -8.95 -14.55
CA ALA A 43 7.53 -8.14 -13.44
C ALA A 43 7.75 -6.65 -13.77
N SER A 44 6.66 -5.87 -13.74
CA SER A 44 6.67 -4.44 -14.02
C SER A 44 6.24 -3.64 -12.80
N ARG A 45 6.97 -2.58 -12.45
CA ARG A 45 6.58 -1.68 -11.36
C ARG A 45 5.46 -0.75 -11.83
N LEU A 46 4.37 -0.70 -11.08
CA LEU A 46 3.28 0.24 -11.32
C LEU A 46 3.59 1.57 -10.60
N VAL A 47 3.91 2.59 -11.39
CA VAL A 47 4.28 3.94 -10.92
C VAL A 47 3.11 4.89 -11.18
N GLY A 48 2.45 5.33 -10.11
CA GLY A 48 1.25 6.16 -10.21
C GLY A 48 0.46 6.20 -8.90
N VAL A 49 -0.85 6.37 -9.03
CA VAL A 49 -1.80 6.40 -7.91
C VAL A 49 -2.78 5.24 -8.03
N PHE A 50 -2.87 4.43 -6.99
CA PHE A 50 -3.90 3.42 -6.79
C PHE A 50 -5.13 4.11 -6.20
N ARG A 51 -5.99 4.66 -7.06
CA ARG A 51 -7.20 5.37 -6.63
C ARG A 51 -8.18 4.39 -6.01
N LEU A 52 -8.72 4.75 -4.86
CA LEU A 52 -9.57 3.89 -4.05
C LEU A 52 -11.04 4.06 -4.41
N SER A 53 -11.72 2.93 -4.63
CA SER A 53 -13.17 2.83 -4.54
C SER A 53 -13.58 2.93 -3.08
N ALA A 54 -14.56 3.79 -2.79
CA ALA A 54 -15.09 3.95 -1.44
C ALA A 54 -15.73 2.66 -0.93
N GLY A 55 -15.43 2.30 0.32
CA GLY A 55 -16.05 1.20 1.02
C GLY A 55 -17.56 1.40 1.19
N SER A 56 -18.35 0.36 0.93
CA SER A 56 -19.81 0.41 1.04
C SER A 56 -20.36 -0.95 1.48
N CYS A 57 -21.35 -0.92 2.37
CA CYS A 57 -22.07 -2.11 2.86
C CYS A 57 -23.50 -2.24 2.31
N LYS A 58 -23.77 -1.61 1.15
CA LYS A 58 -25.07 -1.69 0.48
C LYS A 58 -25.43 -3.13 0.14
N GLY A 59 -26.70 -3.49 0.35
CA GLY A 59 -27.20 -4.85 0.09
C GLY A 59 -26.61 -5.93 1.01
N GLY A 60 -26.10 -5.55 2.19
CA GLY A 60 -25.56 -6.47 3.19
C GLY A 60 -24.20 -7.07 2.81
N LYS A 61 -23.53 -6.55 1.78
CA LYS A 61 -22.22 -7.00 1.33
C LYS A 61 -21.24 -5.83 1.33
N ILE A 62 -20.05 -6.05 1.88
CA ILE A 62 -18.95 -5.10 1.76
C ILE A 62 -18.42 -5.12 0.31
N ALA A 63 -18.13 -3.94 -0.22
CA ALA A 63 -17.40 -3.74 -1.47
C ALA A 63 -16.52 -2.48 -1.32
N GLY A 64 -15.53 -2.30 -2.20
CA GLY A 64 -14.61 -1.17 -2.12
C GLY A 64 -13.56 -1.34 -1.04
N THR A 65 -12.94 -0.24 -0.63
CA THR A 65 -11.84 -0.25 0.34
C THR A 65 -12.34 -0.38 1.78
N TYR A 66 -11.73 -1.26 2.59
CA TYR A 66 -12.06 -1.41 4.00
C TYR A 66 -10.90 -1.95 4.85
N LEU A 67 -11.07 -1.79 6.16
CA LEU A 67 -10.24 -2.38 7.21
C LEU A 67 -11.08 -3.36 8.03
N ARG A 68 -10.47 -4.46 8.47
CA ARG A 68 -10.95 -5.24 9.62
C ARG A 68 -9.82 -5.39 10.62
N MET A 69 -10.14 -5.39 11.91
CA MET A 69 -9.16 -5.65 12.96
C MET A 69 -9.33 -7.07 13.48
N ILE A 70 -8.31 -7.90 13.33
CA ILE A 70 -8.26 -9.26 13.86
C ILE A 70 -7.80 -9.17 15.33
N LEU A 71 -8.50 -9.89 16.21
CA LEU A 71 -8.13 -10.00 17.62
C LEU A 71 -6.77 -10.70 17.80
N PRO A 72 -6.03 -10.49 18.91
CA PRO A 72 -4.73 -11.11 19.13
C PRO A 72 -4.71 -12.65 19.03
N SER A 73 -5.84 -13.30 19.31
CA SER A 73 -6.00 -14.77 19.21
C SER A 73 -6.38 -15.26 17.80
N GLY A 74 -6.63 -14.35 16.87
CA GLY A 74 -7.18 -14.67 15.56
C GLY A 74 -6.16 -14.91 14.47
N THR A 75 -6.70 -15.25 13.30
CA THR A 75 -5.98 -15.40 12.05
C THR A 75 -6.58 -14.47 10.98
N VAL A 76 -6.12 -14.58 9.74
CA VAL A 76 -6.72 -13.85 8.60
C VAL A 76 -8.22 -14.12 8.40
N ASN A 77 -8.78 -15.12 9.08
CA ASN A 77 -10.20 -15.47 9.09
C ASN A 77 -10.96 -15.00 10.35
N GLY A 78 -10.27 -14.32 11.28
CA GLY A 78 -10.84 -13.85 12.55
C GLY A 78 -10.44 -14.70 13.77
N PRO A 79 -11.06 -14.49 14.94
CA PRO A 79 -12.16 -13.54 15.17
C PRO A 79 -11.74 -12.08 15.01
N TYR A 80 -12.72 -11.23 14.67
CA TYR A 80 -12.52 -9.81 14.42
C TYR A 80 -13.09 -8.96 15.55
N MET A 81 -12.43 -7.83 15.81
CA MET A 81 -12.93 -6.77 16.68
C MET A 81 -14.04 -6.01 15.97
N SER A 82 -15.15 -5.80 16.68
CA SER A 82 -16.27 -4.98 16.21
C SER A 82 -15.94 -3.48 16.33
N ASN A 83 -16.08 -2.72 15.26
CA ASN A 83 -16.04 -1.26 15.27
C ASN A 83 -17.46 -0.71 15.41
N GLY A 84 -17.80 -0.19 16.60
CA GLY A 84 -19.12 0.36 16.89
C GLY A 84 -19.51 1.57 16.02
N ASP A 85 -18.55 2.28 15.45
CA ASP A 85 -18.78 3.42 14.56
C ASP A 85 -19.02 3.01 13.10
N SER A 86 -18.90 1.72 12.79
CA SER A 86 -19.11 1.23 11.43
C SER A 86 -20.57 1.38 11.02
N PRO A 87 -20.85 1.91 9.81
CA PRO A 87 -22.20 1.95 9.26
C PRO A 87 -22.67 0.59 8.72
N CYS A 88 -21.80 -0.43 8.73
CA CYS A 88 -22.11 -1.76 8.24
C CYS A 88 -22.88 -2.57 9.30
N SER A 89 -23.80 -3.42 8.84
CA SER A 89 -24.50 -4.36 9.73
C SER A 89 -23.54 -5.35 10.40
N ASP A 90 -22.52 -5.82 9.66
CA ASP A 90 -21.34 -6.46 10.24
C ASP A 90 -20.33 -5.39 10.63
N GLN A 91 -20.36 -5.01 11.90
CA GLN A 91 -19.50 -3.99 12.47
C GLN A 91 -18.02 -4.38 12.53
N SER A 92 -17.64 -5.62 12.18
CA SER A 92 -16.22 -5.96 12.02
C SER A 92 -15.57 -5.32 10.79
N TYR A 93 -16.36 -4.83 9.84
CA TYR A 93 -15.88 -4.05 8.71
C TYR A 93 -15.84 -2.57 9.05
N THR A 94 -14.75 -1.90 8.70
CA THR A 94 -14.64 -0.44 8.72
C THR A 94 -14.45 0.02 7.27
N PRO A 95 -15.53 0.46 6.59
CA PRO A 95 -15.42 0.96 5.22
C PRO A 95 -14.59 2.25 5.19
N LEU A 96 -13.78 2.41 4.15
CA LEU A 96 -12.86 3.55 3.98
C LEU A 96 -13.14 4.28 2.68
N GLY A 97 -13.16 5.62 2.73
CA GLY A 97 -13.26 6.47 1.55
C GLY A 97 -11.88 6.87 0.99
N PRO A 98 -11.78 7.25 -0.29
CA PRO A 98 -10.57 7.85 -0.84
C PRO A 98 -10.24 9.17 -0.13
N GLY A 99 -8.95 9.43 0.04
CA GLY A 99 -8.43 10.72 0.49
C GLY A 99 -8.41 11.78 -0.62
N VAL A 100 -7.81 12.93 -0.33
CA VAL A 100 -7.71 14.07 -1.27
C VAL A 100 -6.81 13.79 -2.47
N ASP A 101 -5.85 12.87 -2.35
CA ASP A 101 -5.06 12.40 -3.51
C ASP A 101 -5.75 11.23 -4.23
N GLY A 102 -6.93 10.82 -3.75
CA GLY A 102 -7.72 9.72 -4.30
C GLY A 102 -7.24 8.32 -3.91
N GLY A 103 -6.05 8.15 -3.34
CA GLY A 103 -5.56 6.83 -2.92
C GLY A 103 -4.06 6.74 -2.65
N LEU A 104 -3.53 5.51 -2.74
CA LEU A 104 -2.12 5.20 -2.42
C LEU A 104 -1.19 5.53 -3.59
N SER A 105 -0.17 6.35 -3.34
CA SER A 105 0.86 6.72 -4.32
C SER A 105 2.07 5.79 -4.24
N THR A 106 2.59 5.40 -5.41
CA THR A 106 3.91 4.76 -5.56
C THR A 106 4.97 5.72 -6.11
N VAL A 107 4.63 7.01 -6.27
CA VAL A 107 5.52 8.06 -6.77
C VAL A 107 6.23 8.79 -5.63
N ALA A 108 5.50 9.09 -4.55
CA ALA A 108 6.03 9.83 -3.40
C ALA A 108 5.31 9.43 -2.10
N HIS A 109 5.94 9.71 -0.96
CA HIS A 109 5.28 9.58 0.34
C HIS A 109 4.14 10.57 0.50
N GLN A 110 3.11 10.14 1.22
CA GLN A 110 1.90 10.91 1.54
C GLN A 110 1.85 11.13 3.05
N ALA A 111 2.69 12.05 3.53
CA ALA A 111 2.89 12.29 4.95
C ALA A 111 1.67 12.91 5.64
N ALA A 112 1.52 12.63 6.93
CA ALA A 112 0.57 13.33 7.79
C ALA A 112 0.94 14.83 7.91
N PRO A 113 -0.04 15.73 8.07
CA PRO A 113 0.23 17.14 8.29
C PRO A 113 0.89 17.39 9.65
N GLN A 114 1.37 18.61 9.87
CA GLN A 114 1.85 19.06 11.17
C GLN A 114 0.92 20.14 11.74
N PRO A 115 0.39 19.97 12.98
CA PRO A 115 0.45 18.76 13.80
C PRO A 115 -0.36 17.59 13.20
N ALA A 116 0.06 16.35 13.47
CA ALA A 116 -0.58 15.13 12.94
C ALA A 116 -1.92 14.80 13.61
N PHE A 117 -2.16 15.35 14.81
CA PHE A 117 -3.37 15.15 15.60
C PHE A 117 -3.98 16.48 16.01
N ASP A 118 -5.28 16.48 16.25
CA ASP A 118 -5.95 17.57 16.97
C ASP A 118 -5.84 17.38 18.50
N SER A 119 -6.46 18.30 19.26
CA SER A 119 -6.46 18.25 20.73
C SER A 119 -7.21 17.03 21.29
N ALA A 120 -8.24 16.55 20.59
CA ALA A 120 -9.05 15.39 20.97
C ALA A 120 -8.40 14.04 20.62
N GLY A 121 -7.33 14.04 19.81
CA GLY A 121 -6.60 12.85 19.40
C GLY A 121 -7.03 12.28 18.06
N ASN A 122 -7.91 12.98 17.33
CA ASN A 122 -8.22 12.64 15.94
C ASN A 122 -6.98 12.86 15.08
N ALA A 123 -6.65 11.86 14.26
CA ALA A 123 -5.60 12.01 13.29
C ALA A 123 -6.06 12.87 12.10
N ARG A 124 -5.12 13.62 11.50
CA ARG A 124 -5.42 14.68 10.53
C ARG A 124 -4.99 14.37 9.10
N ALA A 125 -4.32 13.23 8.84
CA ALA A 125 -3.96 12.88 7.47
C ALA A 125 -5.23 12.57 6.65
N ASN A 126 -5.26 13.00 5.39
CA ASN A 126 -6.41 12.71 4.53
C ASN A 126 -6.00 12.41 3.08
N ARG A 127 -4.72 12.14 2.82
CA ARG A 127 -4.19 12.02 1.45
C ARG A 127 -4.50 10.66 0.82
N ILE A 128 -4.29 9.57 1.57
CA ILE A 128 -4.52 8.20 1.07
C ILE A 128 -5.99 7.81 1.23
N THR A 129 -6.46 7.73 2.48
CA THR A 129 -7.88 7.53 2.82
C THR A 129 -8.45 8.77 3.47
N ALA A 130 -9.76 8.98 3.33
CA ALA A 130 -10.47 9.89 4.21
C ALA A 130 -10.37 9.41 5.67
N PRO A 131 -10.42 10.31 6.67
CA PRO A 131 -10.51 9.92 8.07
C PRO A 131 -11.72 9.03 8.32
N ALA A 132 -11.55 7.97 9.10
CA ALA A 132 -12.62 7.05 9.48
C ALA A 132 -12.68 6.92 11.01
N GLN A 133 -13.88 6.75 11.55
CA GLN A 133 -14.08 6.63 12.99
C GLN A 133 -13.77 5.22 13.47
N TYR A 134 -13.11 5.16 14.63
CA TYR A 134 -12.82 3.92 15.33
C TYR A 134 -12.84 4.16 16.83
N TYR A 135 -13.89 3.65 17.49
CA TYR A 135 -14.26 3.95 18.88
C TYR A 135 -14.28 5.46 19.20
N GLY A 136 -14.98 6.24 18.37
CA GLY A 136 -15.20 7.68 18.55
C GLY A 136 -13.99 8.56 18.28
N THR A 137 -12.87 8.00 17.82
CA THR A 137 -11.67 8.75 17.43
C THR A 137 -11.33 8.47 15.98
N ALA A 138 -11.09 9.51 15.19
CA ALA A 138 -10.74 9.36 13.79
C ALA A 138 -9.31 8.80 13.65
N PHE A 139 -9.18 7.68 12.96
CA PHE A 139 -7.89 7.21 12.46
C PHE A 139 -7.68 7.63 11.01
N THR A 140 -6.42 7.75 10.63
CA THR A 140 -6.02 8.13 9.27
C THR A 140 -4.83 7.30 8.82
N THR A 141 -4.68 7.16 7.51
CA THR A 141 -3.55 6.46 6.88
C THR A 141 -2.58 7.46 6.24
N ALA A 142 -1.29 7.18 6.33
CA ALA A 142 -0.23 7.99 5.75
C ALA A 142 0.97 7.12 5.37
N THR A 143 1.86 7.68 4.54
CA THR A 143 3.19 7.12 4.30
C THR A 143 4.25 8.20 4.53
N ALA A 144 5.39 7.84 5.10
CA ALA A 144 6.45 8.80 5.41
C ALA A 144 7.83 8.19 5.13
N ALA A 145 8.78 9.03 4.70
CA ALA A 145 10.16 8.61 4.47
C ALA A 145 10.84 8.11 5.75
N LYS A 146 10.50 8.71 6.89
CA LYS A 146 10.85 8.24 8.23
C LYS A 146 9.58 7.72 8.89
N GLU A 147 9.49 6.41 9.10
CA GLU A 147 8.32 5.77 9.67
C GLU A 147 8.15 6.24 11.13
N PRO A 148 6.99 6.81 11.51
CA PRO A 148 6.87 7.56 12.76
C PRO A 148 6.84 6.69 14.03
N GLN A 149 6.51 5.40 13.95
CA GLN A 149 6.53 4.51 15.12
C GLN A 149 7.97 4.09 15.49
N THR A 150 8.78 3.75 14.48
CA THR A 150 10.13 3.17 14.66
C THR A 150 11.26 4.16 14.40
N GLY A 151 10.98 5.29 13.75
CA GLY A 151 11.97 6.27 13.31
C GLY A 151 12.85 5.80 12.15
N ARG A 152 12.57 4.63 11.54
CA ARG A 152 13.39 4.06 10.46
C ARG A 152 13.10 4.72 9.12
N SER A 153 14.15 4.90 8.32
CA SER A 153 14.01 5.32 6.93
C SER A 153 13.48 4.17 6.09
N VAL A 154 12.46 4.43 5.28
CA VAL A 154 11.78 3.44 4.44
C VAL A 154 11.51 4.00 3.03
N PRO A 155 11.50 3.16 1.99
CA PRO A 155 11.25 3.61 0.63
C PRO A 155 9.80 4.07 0.46
N VAL A 156 9.53 4.76 -0.66
CA VAL A 156 8.16 4.99 -1.15
C VAL A 156 7.49 3.62 -1.38
N PRO A 157 6.17 3.47 -1.14
CA PRO A 157 5.46 2.24 -1.48
C PRO A 157 5.75 1.75 -2.90
N THR A 158 5.88 0.44 -3.06
CA THR A 158 6.08 -0.17 -4.38
C THR A 158 5.02 -1.21 -4.63
N VAL A 159 4.52 -1.25 -5.87
CA VAL A 159 3.61 -2.29 -6.34
C VAL A 159 4.17 -2.84 -7.64
N THR A 160 4.26 -4.15 -7.72
CA THR A 160 4.81 -4.89 -8.86
C THR A 160 3.71 -5.77 -9.44
N LEU A 161 3.51 -5.64 -10.74
CA LEU A 161 2.61 -6.47 -11.55
C LEU A 161 3.40 -7.58 -12.22
N ARG A 162 2.95 -8.82 -12.05
CA ARG A 162 3.40 -10.01 -12.77
C ARG A 162 2.15 -10.77 -13.19
N GLY A 163 1.94 -10.95 -14.49
CA GLY A 163 0.71 -11.52 -15.02
C GLY A 163 -0.46 -10.62 -14.64
N ASP A 164 -1.51 -11.17 -14.06
CA ASP A 164 -2.64 -10.44 -13.48
C ASP A 164 -2.46 -10.21 -11.96
N LYS A 165 -1.30 -10.53 -11.39
CA LYS A 165 -1.04 -10.52 -9.94
C LYS A 165 -0.23 -9.31 -9.50
N LEU A 166 -0.68 -8.70 -8.42
CA LEU A 166 0.04 -7.64 -7.72
C LEU A 166 0.78 -8.21 -6.52
N THR A 167 1.95 -7.66 -6.27
CA THR A 167 2.67 -7.76 -5.00
C THR A 167 3.10 -6.36 -4.58
N ALA A 168 3.11 -6.05 -3.29
CA ALA A 168 3.49 -4.72 -2.84
C ALA A 168 4.35 -4.70 -1.57
N ASP A 169 5.30 -3.77 -1.56
CA ASP A 169 6.02 -3.35 -0.36
C ASP A 169 5.37 -2.10 0.19
N LEU A 170 4.65 -2.28 1.29
CA LEU A 170 3.89 -1.21 1.94
C LEU A 170 4.50 -0.83 3.29
N ARG A 171 5.80 -1.10 3.54
CA ARG A 171 6.40 -0.91 4.87
C ARG A 171 6.32 0.52 5.42
N ALA A 172 6.14 1.52 4.56
CA ALA A 172 5.94 2.92 4.92
C ALA A 172 4.51 3.26 5.35
N PHE A 173 3.55 2.33 5.23
CA PHE A 173 2.13 2.57 5.52
C PHE A 173 1.89 2.56 7.03
N THR A 174 1.40 3.67 7.55
CA THR A 174 1.16 3.88 8.98
C THR A 174 -0.27 4.33 9.22
N VAL A 175 -0.87 3.81 10.28
CA VAL A 175 -2.11 4.32 10.87
C VAL A 175 -1.77 5.24 12.03
N SER A 176 -2.43 6.39 12.07
CA SER A 176 -2.39 7.31 13.21
C SER A 176 -3.75 7.29 13.91
N TRP A 177 -3.78 7.09 15.22
CA TRP A 177 -5.02 7.06 16.02
C TRP A 177 -4.72 7.42 17.47
N ASN A 178 -5.55 8.28 18.08
CA ASN A 178 -5.45 8.67 19.49
C ASN A 178 -4.02 9.07 19.93
N LYS A 179 -3.41 9.98 19.16
CA LYS A 179 -2.05 10.52 19.38
C LYS A 179 -0.94 9.47 19.32
N GLN A 180 -1.20 8.31 18.72
CA GLN A 180 -0.24 7.23 18.55
C GLN A 180 -0.10 6.83 17.09
N TYR A 181 1.05 6.24 16.76
CA TYR A 181 1.37 5.72 15.45
C TYR A 181 1.51 4.21 15.51
N PHE A 182 0.91 3.53 14.53
CA PHE A 182 0.98 2.09 14.38
C PHE A 182 1.39 1.77 12.94
N ASN A 183 2.58 1.17 12.76
CA ASN A 183 2.96 0.70 11.44
C ASN A 183 2.00 -0.41 11.00
N GLN A 184 1.33 -0.18 9.88
CA GLN A 184 0.37 -1.09 9.27
C GLN A 184 0.79 -1.54 7.88
N GLY A 185 2.06 -1.32 7.55
CA GLY A 185 2.72 -1.84 6.38
C GLY A 185 3.05 -3.33 6.48
N ALA A 186 3.26 -3.95 5.32
CA ALA A 186 3.84 -5.27 5.20
C ALA A 186 4.83 -5.28 4.02
N PRO A 187 6.09 -5.72 4.21
CA PRO A 187 6.69 -6.11 5.50
C PRO A 187 6.77 -4.94 6.50
N LYS A 188 7.25 -5.20 7.72
CA LYS A 188 7.55 -4.15 8.70
C LYS A 188 8.73 -3.28 8.24
N PRO A 189 8.98 -2.12 8.88
CA PRO A 189 10.05 -1.21 8.44
C PRO A 189 11.44 -1.86 8.42
N ASP A 190 11.68 -2.88 9.24
CA ASP A 190 12.91 -3.69 9.27
C ASP A 190 12.95 -4.84 8.24
N GLY A 191 11.92 -4.99 7.42
CA GLY A 191 11.79 -6.07 6.43
C GLY A 191 11.18 -7.36 6.98
N SER A 192 10.88 -7.45 8.28
CA SER A 192 10.31 -8.65 8.89
C SER A 192 8.79 -8.78 8.66
N THR A 193 8.25 -9.98 8.91
CA THR A 193 6.80 -10.28 8.86
C THR A 193 6.33 -10.98 10.14
N PRO A 194 6.41 -10.31 11.31
CA PRO A 194 6.11 -10.94 12.59
C PRO A 194 4.64 -11.35 12.70
N GLY A 195 4.44 -12.53 13.29
CA GLY A 195 3.15 -13.14 13.56
C GLY A 195 2.22 -13.19 12.35
N ASN A 196 1.06 -12.53 12.45
CA ASN A 196 0.03 -12.49 11.43
C ASN A 196 0.33 -11.51 10.28
N THR A 197 1.49 -10.85 10.26
CA THR A 197 1.88 -9.98 9.15
C THR A 197 2.05 -10.82 7.87
N LYS A 198 1.45 -10.38 6.77
CA LYS A 198 1.52 -10.99 5.44
C LYS A 198 1.69 -9.88 4.41
N VAL A 199 2.65 -10.04 3.51
CA VAL A 199 2.92 -9.06 2.45
C VAL A 199 1.73 -8.90 1.52
N ALA A 200 1.60 -7.71 0.94
CA ALA A 200 0.46 -7.37 0.14
C ALA A 200 0.45 -8.08 -1.21
N THR A 201 -0.68 -8.68 -1.55
CA THR A 201 -0.93 -9.34 -2.83
C THR A 201 -2.30 -8.96 -3.37
N GLY A 202 -2.52 -9.14 -4.67
CA GLY A 202 -3.79 -8.78 -5.26
C GLY A 202 -3.91 -9.10 -6.74
N THR A 203 -4.95 -8.57 -7.37
CA THR A 203 -5.24 -8.75 -8.79
C THR A 203 -5.23 -7.43 -9.54
N TYR A 204 -4.97 -7.49 -10.85
CA TYR A 204 -4.98 -6.35 -11.75
C TYR A 204 -5.58 -6.73 -13.11
N ASP A 205 -6.62 -6.00 -13.50
CA ASP A 205 -7.18 -6.05 -14.84
C ASP A 205 -6.54 -4.95 -15.69
N ARG A 206 -5.76 -5.36 -16.70
CA ARG A 206 -5.07 -4.44 -17.61
C ARG A 206 -6.01 -3.62 -18.48
N ALA A 207 -7.18 -4.14 -18.83
CA ALA A 207 -8.11 -3.47 -19.73
C ALA A 207 -8.83 -2.30 -19.03
N THR A 208 -9.16 -2.49 -17.76
CA THR A 208 -9.93 -1.51 -16.98
C THR A 208 -9.09 -0.73 -15.98
N GLY A 209 -7.84 -1.17 -15.72
CA GLY A 209 -6.99 -0.66 -14.65
C GLY A 209 -7.48 -1.03 -13.26
N ARG A 210 -8.52 -1.87 -13.14
CA ARG A 210 -9.10 -2.26 -11.85
C ARG A 210 -8.11 -3.12 -11.06
N PHE A 211 -8.04 -2.88 -9.77
CA PHE A 211 -7.18 -3.65 -8.89
C PHE A 211 -7.87 -4.04 -7.58
N THR A 212 -7.36 -5.11 -6.98
CA THR A 212 -7.49 -5.39 -5.56
C THR A 212 -6.09 -5.50 -4.96
N LEU A 213 -5.94 -5.13 -3.69
CA LEU A 213 -4.72 -5.33 -2.92
C LEU A 213 -5.08 -5.63 -1.48
N GLU A 214 -4.66 -6.79 -0.98
CA GLU A 214 -4.96 -7.27 0.37
C GLU A 214 -3.67 -7.58 1.12
N TRP A 215 -3.66 -7.26 2.42
CA TRP A 215 -2.58 -7.67 3.30
C TRP A 215 -3.02 -7.72 4.76
N ALA A 216 -2.18 -8.32 5.59
CA ALA A 216 -2.35 -8.33 7.03
C ALA A 216 -1.10 -7.71 7.68
N SER A 217 -1.29 -6.83 8.67
CA SER A 217 -0.18 -6.22 9.39
C SER A 217 -0.42 -6.26 10.88
N GLN A 218 0.36 -7.07 11.59
CA GLN A 218 0.24 -7.19 13.04
C GLN A 218 0.89 -6.00 13.71
N VAL A 219 0.15 -5.28 14.53
CA VAL A 219 0.64 -4.18 15.35
C VAL A 219 1.72 -4.71 16.30
N GLN A 220 2.83 -3.95 16.41
CA GLN A 220 3.93 -4.25 17.32
C GLN A 220 3.98 -3.16 18.39
N GLY A 221 3.67 -3.54 19.64
CA GLY A 221 3.63 -2.64 20.78
C GLY A 221 2.39 -1.73 20.86
N GLY A 222 2.34 -0.93 21.92
CA GLY A 222 1.20 -0.04 22.21
C GLY A 222 -0.08 -0.77 22.64
N PRO A 223 -1.20 -0.06 22.79
CA PRO A 223 -2.46 -0.63 23.27
C PRO A 223 -3.08 -1.70 22.38
N PHE A 224 -2.72 -1.69 21.08
CA PHE A 224 -3.16 -2.67 20.10
C PHE A 224 -2.12 -3.76 19.83
N ASP A 225 -1.15 -3.98 20.73
CA ASP A 225 -0.14 -5.02 20.53
C ASP A 225 -0.79 -6.37 20.16
N ARG A 226 -0.24 -7.00 19.10
CA ARG A 226 -0.71 -8.27 18.51
C ARG A 226 -2.08 -8.25 17.82
N PHE A 227 -2.83 -7.16 17.86
CA PHE A 227 -3.94 -6.99 16.92
C PHE A 227 -3.40 -6.91 15.49
N THR A 228 -4.20 -7.34 14.52
CA THR A 228 -3.77 -7.33 13.11
C THR A 228 -4.78 -6.59 12.25
N GLY A 229 -4.34 -5.51 11.60
CA GLY A 229 -5.13 -4.88 10.55
C GLY A 229 -5.13 -5.76 9.31
N LYS A 230 -6.30 -6.23 8.89
CA LYS A 230 -6.56 -6.86 7.59
C LYS A 230 -7.10 -5.79 6.65
N TRP A 231 -6.30 -5.45 5.66
CA TRP A 231 -6.58 -4.37 4.72
C TRP A 231 -7.05 -4.94 3.39
N HIS A 232 -8.04 -4.30 2.81
CA HIS A 232 -8.50 -4.55 1.45
C HIS A 232 -8.62 -3.21 0.74
N LEU A 233 -7.82 -3.00 -0.29
CA LEU A 233 -7.88 -1.84 -1.16
C LEU A 233 -8.43 -2.30 -2.50
N GLU A 234 -9.43 -1.59 -2.99
CA GLU A 234 -10.07 -1.84 -4.28
C GLU A 234 -10.13 -0.51 -5.03
N GLY A 235 -9.93 -0.53 -6.35
CA GLY A 235 -10.17 0.64 -7.17
C GLY A 235 -9.55 0.57 -8.55
N VAL A 236 -9.02 1.69 -9.04
CA VAL A 236 -8.42 1.82 -10.38
C VAL A 236 -7.03 2.44 -10.28
N PHE A 237 -6.06 1.83 -10.95
CA PHE A 237 -4.72 2.38 -11.06
C PHE A 237 -4.68 3.50 -12.12
N VAL A 238 -4.09 4.63 -11.74
CA VAL A 238 -3.84 5.77 -12.63
C VAL A 238 -2.32 5.93 -12.77
N PRO A 239 -1.74 5.65 -13.95
CA PRO A 239 -0.32 5.82 -14.20
C PRO A 239 0.12 7.27 -13.96
N ALA A 240 1.32 7.45 -13.43
CA ALA A 240 1.95 8.77 -13.43
C ALA A 240 2.15 9.23 -14.89
N VAL A 241 1.80 10.47 -15.20
CA VAL A 241 2.14 11.04 -16.51
C VAL A 241 3.65 11.14 -16.60
N ALA A 242 4.23 10.49 -17.60
CA ALA A 242 5.64 10.67 -17.92
C ALA A 242 5.80 12.07 -18.50
N ASN A 243 6.15 13.05 -17.67
CA ASN A 243 6.72 14.29 -18.19
C ASN A 243 8.03 13.88 -18.88
N GLY A 244 8.07 13.98 -20.20
CA GLY A 244 9.10 13.40 -21.05
C GLY A 244 10.52 13.75 -20.61
N ALA A 245 11.11 12.87 -19.81
CA ALA A 245 12.55 12.71 -19.73
C ALA A 245 12.87 11.54 -20.67
N GLY A 246 13.44 11.88 -21.83
CA GLY A 246 13.89 10.89 -22.80
C GLY A 246 14.75 9.85 -22.10
N SER A 247 14.37 8.58 -22.28
CA SER A 247 15.24 7.45 -21.95
C SER A 247 16.53 7.60 -22.75
N PRO A 248 17.74 7.51 -22.17
CA PRO A 248 18.95 7.37 -22.96
C PRO A 248 18.92 5.98 -23.59
N GLY A 249 18.45 5.90 -24.83
CA GLY A 249 18.70 4.74 -25.67
C GLY A 249 20.19 4.68 -25.94
N SER A 250 20.86 3.64 -25.44
CA SER A 250 22.21 3.30 -25.84
C SER A 250 22.17 2.73 -27.26
N THR A 251 22.15 3.60 -28.27
CA THR A 251 22.51 3.21 -29.63
C THR A 251 24.03 3.17 -29.74
N GLN A 252 24.48 1.93 -29.82
CA GLN A 252 25.76 1.40 -30.28
C GLN A 252 26.54 2.35 -31.21
N GLN A 253 27.74 2.69 -30.77
CA GLN A 253 28.74 3.53 -31.43
C GLN A 253 29.32 2.79 -32.65
N GLY A 254 28.98 3.26 -33.85
CA GLY A 254 29.63 2.86 -35.10
C GLY A 254 30.55 3.99 -35.59
N SER A 255 31.84 3.71 -35.63
CA SER A 255 32.88 4.60 -36.16
C SER A 255 32.74 4.78 -37.68
N ALA A 256 32.74 6.02 -38.17
CA ALA A 256 33.14 6.32 -39.54
C ALA A 256 33.70 7.75 -39.69
N SER A 257 34.67 7.81 -40.59
CA SER A 257 35.67 8.83 -40.89
C SER A 257 35.16 10.18 -41.44
N ALA A 258 36.05 11.16 -41.36
CA ALA A 258 35.93 12.57 -41.72
C ALA A 258 35.44 12.87 -43.14
N GLY A 259 34.74 14.01 -43.26
CA GLY A 259 34.45 14.72 -44.50
C GLY A 259 34.27 16.22 -44.23
N SER A 260 35.14 17.02 -44.84
CA SER A 260 35.23 18.48 -44.81
C SER A 260 34.00 19.19 -45.39
N GLY A 261 33.65 20.38 -44.88
CA GLY A 261 33.01 21.41 -45.70
C GLY A 261 31.91 22.26 -45.05
N SER A 262 32.31 23.49 -44.68
CA SER A 262 31.55 24.74 -44.79
C SER A 262 30.45 25.15 -43.80
N ALA A 263 30.81 26.27 -43.15
CA ALA A 263 30.02 27.48 -42.92
C ALA A 263 28.98 27.48 -41.78
N ALA A 264 29.44 28.03 -40.66
CA ALA A 264 28.65 28.57 -39.58
C ALA A 264 27.73 29.71 -40.04
N ASN A 265 26.53 29.78 -39.46
CA ASN A 265 25.77 31.02 -39.34
C ASN A 265 25.26 31.14 -37.89
N PRO A 266 25.57 32.22 -37.15
CA PRO A 266 25.23 32.35 -35.74
C PRO A 266 23.84 32.95 -35.52
N GLY A 267 23.11 32.37 -34.56
CA GLY A 267 22.22 33.08 -33.63
C GLY A 267 20.95 33.72 -34.17
N GLN A 268 19.80 33.08 -33.88
CA GLN A 268 18.61 33.80 -33.42
C GLN A 268 17.96 33.03 -32.28
N ALA A 269 18.15 33.53 -31.06
CA ALA A 269 17.34 33.18 -29.90
C ALA A 269 15.98 33.86 -30.05
N GLN A 270 14.91 33.07 -30.12
CA GLN A 270 13.54 33.57 -30.16
C GLN A 270 13.12 33.99 -28.74
N PRO A 271 12.77 35.27 -28.47
CA PRO A 271 12.25 35.67 -27.18
C PRO A 271 10.86 35.08 -26.98
N GLY A 272 10.67 34.31 -25.91
CA GLY A 272 9.35 33.84 -25.48
C GLY A 272 8.48 35.04 -25.10
N ALA A 273 7.33 35.19 -25.78
CA ALA A 273 6.33 36.16 -25.42
C ALA A 273 5.75 35.83 -24.03
N ALA A 274 5.81 36.78 -23.11
CA ALA A 274 5.11 36.72 -21.84
C ALA A 274 3.59 36.77 -22.10
N VAL A 275 2.86 35.74 -21.67
CA VAL A 275 1.40 35.74 -21.67
C VAL A 275 0.92 36.53 -20.44
N PRO A 276 0.15 37.61 -20.59
CA PRO A 276 -0.44 38.31 -19.44
C PRO A 276 -1.48 37.41 -18.77
N GLY A 277 -1.33 37.19 -17.45
CA GLY A 277 -2.33 36.47 -16.66
C GLY A 277 -3.63 37.28 -16.57
N ALA A 278 -4.74 36.69 -17.03
CA ALA A 278 -6.07 37.25 -16.80
C ALA A 278 -6.43 37.16 -15.31
N ALA A 279 -6.91 38.27 -14.74
CA ALA A 279 -7.43 38.31 -13.38
C ALA A 279 -8.70 37.44 -13.27
N VAL A 280 -8.74 36.54 -12.31
CA VAL A 280 -9.92 35.74 -11.98
C VAL A 280 -10.83 36.59 -11.07
N PRO A 281 -12.10 36.83 -11.43
CA PRO A 281 -13.04 37.50 -10.52
C PRO A 281 -13.32 36.62 -9.30
N GLY A 282 -13.11 37.16 -8.09
CA GLY A 282 -13.46 36.50 -6.84
C GLY A 282 -14.99 36.38 -6.70
N THR A 283 -15.48 35.18 -6.39
CA THR A 283 -16.88 34.98 -6.01
C THR A 283 -17.10 35.48 -4.58
N ALA A 284 -18.08 36.35 -4.39
CA ALA A 284 -18.51 36.81 -3.07
C ALA A 284 -19.07 35.62 -2.26
N VAL A 285 -18.64 35.49 -1.01
CA VAL A 285 -19.19 34.52 -0.05
C VAL A 285 -20.49 35.10 0.52
N PRO A 286 -21.65 34.44 0.37
CA PRO A 286 -22.87 34.88 1.04
C PRO A 286 -22.74 34.65 2.55
N GLY A 287 -22.79 35.74 3.33
CA GLY A 287 -22.96 35.67 4.78
C GLY A 287 -24.39 35.24 5.13
N THR A 288 -24.55 34.46 6.19
CA THR A 288 -25.86 34.07 6.72
C THR A 288 -26.60 35.30 7.25
N ALA A 289 -27.77 35.60 6.66
CA ALA A 289 -28.64 36.67 7.10
C ALA A 289 -29.28 36.33 8.46
N VAL A 290 -29.17 37.26 9.42
CA VAL A 290 -30.00 37.29 10.63
C VAL A 290 -31.29 38.06 10.27
N PRO A 291 -32.49 37.53 10.54
CA PRO A 291 -33.73 38.24 10.23
C PRO A 291 -33.87 39.52 11.07
N GLY A 292 -33.99 40.68 10.42
CA GLY A 292 -34.43 41.93 11.07
C GLY A 292 -33.63 43.21 10.77
N GLN A 293 -32.59 43.20 9.93
CA GLN A 293 -31.84 44.43 9.60
C GLN A 293 -31.66 44.62 8.09
N ALA A 294 -31.89 45.85 7.62
CA ALA A 294 -31.76 46.26 6.22
C ALA A 294 -30.27 46.24 5.77
N PRO A 295 -29.95 45.89 4.51
CA PRO A 295 -28.56 45.79 4.07
C PRO A 295 -27.91 47.17 3.93
N VAL A 296 -26.76 47.36 4.59
CA VAL A 296 -25.86 48.50 4.33
C VAL A 296 -24.85 48.07 3.27
N ALA A 297 -24.82 48.77 2.14
CA ALA A 297 -23.85 48.53 1.07
C ALA A 297 -22.44 48.97 1.52
N GLY A 298 -21.53 48.01 1.70
CA GLY A 298 -20.11 48.29 1.96
C GLY A 298 -19.37 48.65 0.67
N ALA A 299 -18.67 49.78 0.67
CA ALA A 299 -17.79 50.20 -0.43
C ALA A 299 -16.52 49.32 -0.49
N PRO A 300 -15.98 49.01 -1.69
CA PRO A 300 -14.76 48.22 -1.82
C PRO A 300 -13.52 49.00 -1.38
N VAL A 301 -12.71 48.41 -0.50
CA VAL A 301 -11.39 48.91 -0.12
C VAL A 301 -10.36 48.31 -1.08
N ALA A 302 -9.64 49.16 -1.81
CA ALA A 302 -8.54 48.75 -2.68
C ALA A 302 -7.29 48.46 -1.83
N GLY A 303 -6.84 47.20 -1.80
CA GLY A 303 -5.56 46.82 -1.21
C GLY A 303 -4.41 47.05 -2.18
N ALA A 304 -3.44 47.88 -1.82
CA ALA A 304 -2.19 48.03 -2.55
C ALA A 304 -1.26 46.82 -2.30
N PRO A 305 -0.51 46.33 -3.30
CA PRO A 305 0.42 45.21 -3.11
C PRO A 305 1.69 45.69 -2.38
N ALA A 306 1.99 45.07 -1.24
CA ALA A 306 3.28 45.23 -0.57
C ALA A 306 4.34 44.35 -1.25
N ALA A 307 5.36 45.00 -1.81
CA ALA A 307 6.55 44.33 -2.33
C ALA A 307 7.42 43.84 -1.16
N GLY A 308 7.52 42.52 -0.99
CA GLY A 308 8.46 41.90 -0.06
C GLY A 308 9.88 41.91 -0.63
N ALA A 309 10.81 42.59 0.03
CA ALA A 309 12.23 42.57 -0.29
C ALA A 309 12.86 41.20 0.08
N PRO A 310 13.83 40.70 -0.70
CA PRO A 310 14.54 39.46 -0.39
C PRO A 310 15.47 39.65 0.81
N VAL A 311 15.33 38.80 1.83
CA VAL A 311 16.29 38.72 2.93
C VAL A 311 17.41 37.76 2.53
N ALA A 312 18.62 38.30 2.38
CA ALA A 312 19.83 37.53 2.12
C ALA A 312 20.19 36.65 3.33
N GLY A 313 20.52 35.38 3.06
CA GLY A 313 20.95 34.41 4.06
C GLY A 313 22.33 34.73 4.63
N ALA A 314 22.47 34.60 5.95
CA ALA A 314 23.76 34.58 6.62
C ALA A 314 24.27 33.12 6.73
N PRO A 315 25.53 32.82 6.38
CA PRO A 315 26.11 31.50 6.52
C PRO A 315 26.39 31.18 8.00
N VAL A 316 25.90 30.04 8.50
CA VAL A 316 26.31 29.51 9.81
C VAL A 316 27.55 28.65 9.59
N ALA A 317 28.68 29.10 10.13
CA ALA A 317 29.95 28.41 10.12
C ALA A 317 29.88 27.10 10.92
N GLY A 318 30.40 26.02 10.33
CA GLY A 318 30.54 24.71 10.97
C GLY A 318 31.65 24.73 12.03
N ALA A 319 31.36 24.16 13.19
CA ALA A 319 32.37 23.80 14.19
C ALA A 319 32.72 22.31 14.05
N PRO A 320 34.00 21.93 14.25
CA PRO A 320 34.52 20.61 13.89
C PRO A 320 34.11 19.50 14.87
N VAL A 321 33.98 18.31 14.29
CA VAL A 321 33.77 17.01 14.95
C VAL A 321 35.06 16.54 15.62
N PRO A 322 35.06 16.07 16.89
CA PRO A 322 36.15 15.27 17.40
C PRO A 322 35.94 13.79 17.03
N VAL A 323 36.90 13.22 16.33
CA VAL A 323 37.05 11.76 16.13
C VAL A 323 37.88 11.21 17.30
N ALA A 324 37.33 10.25 18.03
CA ALA A 324 38.10 9.35 18.89
C ALA A 324 37.35 8.00 18.96
N GLY A 325 38.11 6.92 18.81
CA GLY A 325 37.61 5.58 18.52
C GLY A 325 37.36 4.67 19.72
N ALA A 326 36.82 3.49 19.35
CA ALA A 326 37.00 2.18 19.97
C ALA A 326 36.35 1.87 21.34
N THR A 327 35.30 1.03 21.26
CA THR A 327 34.96 -0.12 22.14
C THR A 327 34.82 0.08 23.65
N ALA A 328 33.58 0.10 24.12
CA ALA A 328 33.15 -0.55 25.36
C ALA A 328 31.64 -0.80 25.30
N GLY A 329 31.22 -2.05 25.57
CA GLY A 329 29.81 -2.42 25.62
C GLY A 329 29.06 -1.63 26.70
N GLN A 330 27.95 -1.03 26.32
CA GLN A 330 27.04 -0.33 27.24
C GLN A 330 25.67 -1.01 27.17
N THR A 331 25.38 -1.78 28.21
CA THR A 331 24.05 -2.28 28.54
C THR A 331 23.09 -1.08 28.67
N ILE A 332 22.14 -0.96 27.75
CA ILE A 332 21.11 0.09 27.84
C ILE A 332 20.11 -0.33 28.94
N THR A 333 20.30 0.20 30.14
CA THR A 333 19.25 0.25 31.15
C THR A 333 18.24 1.31 30.69
N GLN A 334 17.14 0.87 30.06
CA GLN A 334 16.00 1.72 29.77
C GLN A 334 15.41 2.23 31.09
N ARG A 335 15.66 3.51 31.41
CA ARG A 335 14.84 4.22 32.40
C ARG A 335 13.47 4.45 31.78
N HIS A 336 12.49 3.66 32.23
CA HIS A 336 11.08 3.90 31.97
C HIS A 336 10.74 5.32 32.47
N THR A 337 10.50 6.23 31.53
CA THR A 337 9.88 7.52 31.85
C THR A 337 8.43 7.24 32.19
N GLU A 338 7.97 7.83 33.29
CA GLU A 338 6.72 7.55 33.98
C GLU A 338 5.50 7.51 33.04
N TRP A 339 4.78 6.38 33.10
CA TRP A 339 3.51 6.18 32.43
C TRP A 339 2.43 7.05 33.08
N ARG A 340 2.08 8.18 32.47
CA ARG A 340 0.82 8.88 32.78
C ARG A 340 -0.30 8.28 31.94
N VAL A 341 -0.90 7.21 32.46
CA VAL A 341 -2.13 6.66 31.90
C VAL A 341 -3.28 7.58 32.30
N SER A 342 -4.01 8.12 31.33
CA SER A 342 -5.21 8.89 31.61
C SER A 342 -6.24 7.99 32.28
N GLY A 343 -6.79 8.40 33.43
CA GLY A 343 -7.80 7.65 34.20
C GLY A 343 -8.94 6.99 33.41
N PRO A 344 -9.44 7.58 32.29
CA PRO A 344 -10.46 6.94 31.46
C PRO A 344 -10.02 5.62 30.80
N LEU A 345 -8.73 5.48 30.45
CA LEU A 345 -8.21 4.29 29.77
C LEU A 345 -8.05 3.11 30.73
N THR A 346 -7.70 3.37 31.99
CA THR A 346 -7.64 2.34 33.03
C THR A 346 -9.04 1.84 33.37
N ALA A 347 -10.01 2.74 33.47
CA ALA A 347 -11.42 2.38 33.71
C ALA A 347 -12.01 1.57 32.54
N PHE A 348 -11.69 1.93 31.30
CA PHE A 348 -12.16 1.21 30.11
C PHE A 348 -11.53 -0.18 29.97
N ALA A 349 -10.22 -0.31 30.22
CA ALA A 349 -9.52 -1.60 30.20
C ALA A 349 -10.03 -2.55 31.31
N ILE A 350 -10.28 -2.03 32.51
CA ILE A 350 -10.90 -2.78 33.60
C ILE A 350 -12.34 -3.17 33.25
N GLY A 351 -13.12 -2.26 32.65
CA GLY A 351 -14.48 -2.54 32.19
C GLY A 351 -14.54 -3.70 31.19
N LEU A 352 -13.66 -3.71 30.18
CA LEU A 352 -13.56 -4.80 29.21
C LEU A 352 -13.16 -6.14 29.85
N ALA A 353 -12.23 -6.11 30.81
CA ALA A 353 -11.82 -7.32 31.52
C ALA A 353 -12.98 -7.92 32.35
N VAL A 354 -13.80 -7.08 33.00
CA VAL A 354 -14.96 -7.52 33.79
C VAL A 354 -16.07 -8.09 32.89
N VAL A 355 -16.34 -7.47 31.74
CA VAL A 355 -17.35 -7.98 30.78
C VAL A 355 -16.91 -9.33 30.19
N ALA A 356 -15.62 -9.48 29.86
CA ALA A 356 -15.09 -10.75 29.37
C ALA A 356 -15.18 -11.86 30.43
N LEU A 357 -14.85 -11.56 31.69
CA LEU A 357 -15.00 -12.52 32.79
C LEU A 357 -16.48 -12.89 33.02
N GLY A 358 -17.38 -11.91 32.97
CA GLY A 358 -18.82 -12.12 33.12
C GLY A 358 -19.39 -13.04 32.05
N LEU A 359 -18.96 -12.89 30.79
CA LEU A 359 -19.35 -13.78 29.70
C LEU A 359 -18.84 -15.22 29.90
N VAL A 360 -17.59 -15.39 30.34
CA VAL A 360 -17.01 -16.73 30.60
C VAL A 360 -17.68 -17.43 31.78
N VAL A 361 -18.02 -16.70 32.85
CA VAL A 361 -18.74 -17.27 34.00
C VAL A 361 -20.19 -17.59 33.62
N GLY A 362 -20.85 -16.71 32.85
CA GLY A 362 -22.21 -16.91 32.36
C GLY A 362 -22.37 -18.18 31.53
N THR A 363 -21.47 -18.42 30.57
CA THR A 363 -21.51 -19.63 29.73
C THR A 363 -21.30 -20.90 30.55
N ARG A 364 -20.35 -20.91 31.50
CA ARG A 364 -20.10 -22.04 32.41
C ARG A 364 -21.28 -22.36 33.33
N VAL A 365 -22.02 -21.34 33.79
CA VAL A 365 -23.21 -21.53 34.64
C VAL A 365 -24.38 -22.10 33.84
N LEU A 366 -24.57 -21.63 32.59
CA LEU A 366 -25.58 -22.15 31.67
C LEU A 366 -25.31 -23.61 31.29
N GLU A 367 -24.06 -23.97 31.00
CA GLU A 367 -23.64 -25.36 30.74
C GLU A 367 -23.93 -26.28 31.94
N ARG A 368 -23.60 -25.84 33.16
CA ARG A 368 -23.90 -26.62 34.39
C ARG A 368 -25.39 -26.78 34.65
N ARG A 369 -26.21 -25.77 34.34
CA ARG A 369 -27.67 -25.86 34.48
C ARG A 369 -28.30 -26.77 33.42
N GLY A 370 -27.77 -26.77 32.19
CA GLY A 370 -28.17 -27.69 31.14
C GLY A 370 -27.86 -29.14 31.50
N ALA A 371 -26.64 -29.41 31.97
CA ALA A 371 -26.22 -30.75 32.41
C ALA A 371 -27.05 -31.29 33.59
N ARG A 372 -27.44 -30.43 34.54
CA ARG A 372 -28.32 -30.83 35.66
C ARG A 372 -29.76 -31.13 35.25
N LYS A 373 -30.29 -30.44 34.23
CA LYS A 373 -31.63 -30.74 33.70
C LYS A 373 -31.64 -32.03 32.89
N ALA A 374 -30.58 -32.30 32.13
CA ALA A 374 -30.42 -33.54 31.37
C ALA A 374 -30.23 -34.78 32.27
N ALA A 375 -29.62 -34.62 33.45
CA ALA A 375 -29.46 -35.70 34.43
C ALA A 375 -30.72 -35.96 35.29
N ALA A 376 -31.76 -35.13 35.15
CA ALA A 376 -33.02 -35.22 35.90
C ALA A 376 -34.22 -35.58 35.02
N SER A 377 -33.98 -35.98 33.77
CA SER A 377 -34.99 -36.42 32.79
C SER A 377 -34.86 -37.91 32.51
#